data_AF-A0AAN1XYB3-F1
#
_entry.id   AF-A0AAN1XYB3-F1
#
_cell.length_a   1.000
_cell.length_b   1.000
_cell.length_c   1.000
_cell.angle_alpha   90.00
_cell.angle_beta   90.00
_cell.angle_gamma   90.00
#
_symmetry.space_group_name_H-M   'P 1'
#
loop_
_entity.id
_entity.type
_entity.pdbx_description
1 polymer ?
#
loop_
_entity_poly.entity_id
_entity_poly.type
_entity_poly.pdbx_seq_one_letter_code
_entity_poly.pdbx_strand_id
1 'polypeptide(L)'
;MSRSTLRRRRKPAGERALLKMIARRNALSEAERRYVAAVLCCERFADLAVPQVFTRLLDEGTYMCSVSTMYRILRANAQVRERRRLVRHPAHEKPRLVANAPRQVLTWDITKLPSSVKGVYFSLLVMIDIFSRYVVGWTIVRRANAEIAAEFIRATLLRDGTCQVI
;
A
#
# COMPACT_ATOMS: atom_id res chain seq x y z
N MET A 1 35.45 -9.92 3.87
CA MET A 1 34.68 -9.95 5.14
C MET A 1 35.18 -8.83 6.06
N SER A 2 34.29 -8.11 6.74
CA SER A 2 34.68 -6.98 7.62
C SER A 2 35.29 -7.45 8.95
N ARG A 3 36.24 -6.66 9.49
CA ARG A 3 36.86 -6.87 10.81
C ARG A 3 35.81 -6.99 11.92
N SER A 4 34.69 -6.26 11.83
CA SER A 4 33.59 -6.35 12.78
C SER A 4 32.89 -7.71 12.76
N THR A 5 32.71 -8.29 11.57
CA THR A 5 32.11 -9.62 11.37
C THR A 5 33.00 -10.73 11.94
N LEU A 6 34.32 -10.61 11.79
CA LEU A 6 35.30 -11.58 12.29
C LEU A 6 35.37 -11.58 13.82
N ARG A 7 35.35 -10.39 14.46
CA ARG A 7 35.24 -10.24 15.92
C ARG A 7 33.94 -10.81 16.48
N ARG A 8 32.80 -10.58 15.82
CA ARG A 8 31.49 -11.11 16.26
C ARG A 8 31.44 -12.64 16.23
N ARG A 9 32.06 -13.25 15.21
CA ARG A 9 32.18 -14.71 15.08
C ARG A 9 33.14 -15.34 16.08
N ARG A 10 34.19 -14.61 16.50
CA ARG A 10 35.19 -15.05 17.50
C ARG A 10 34.76 -14.92 18.97
N LYS A 11 33.57 -14.39 19.29
CA LYS A 11 33.08 -14.39 20.68
C LYS A 11 32.99 -15.84 21.20
N PRO A 12 33.63 -16.18 22.33
CA PRO A 12 33.62 -17.54 22.86
C PRO A 12 32.18 -17.96 23.21
N ALA A 13 31.87 -19.24 23.03
CA ALA A 13 30.53 -19.79 23.23
C ALA A 13 29.94 -19.48 24.62
N GLY A 14 30.80 -19.38 25.65
CA GLY A 14 30.41 -19.05 27.03
C GLY A 14 29.80 -17.66 27.21
N GLU A 15 30.29 -16.63 26.51
CA GLU A 15 29.75 -15.27 26.61
C GLU A 15 28.34 -15.18 25.98
N ARG A 16 28.11 -15.91 24.88
CA ARG A 16 26.77 -16.02 24.26
C ARG A 16 25.80 -16.82 25.11
N ALA A 17 26.27 -17.88 25.76
CA ALA A 17 25.46 -18.66 26.70
C ALA A 17 25.04 -17.82 27.91
N LEU A 18 25.97 -17.02 28.46
CA LEU A 18 25.69 -16.09 29.55
C LEU A 18 24.66 -15.02 29.16
N LEU A 19 24.83 -14.37 28.00
CA LEU A 19 23.87 -13.38 27.50
C LEU A 19 22.47 -14.00 27.26
N LYS A 20 22.42 -15.24 26.75
CA LYS A 20 21.16 -15.98 26.57
C LYS A 20 20.52 -16.36 27.90
N MET A 21 21.31 -16.67 28.92
CA MET A 21 20.85 -16.95 30.28
C MET A 21 20.32 -15.69 30.97
N ILE A 22 21.01 -14.56 30.85
CA ILE A 22 20.55 -13.25 31.37
C ILE A 22 19.27 -12.81 30.67
N ALA A 23 19.19 -12.96 29.34
CA ALA A 23 17.97 -12.68 28.58
C ALA A 23 16.79 -13.59 28.98
N ARG A 24 17.06 -14.82 29.42
CA ARG A 24 16.05 -15.73 29.99
C ARG A 24 15.62 -15.32 31.41
N ARG A 25 16.52 -14.77 32.24
CA ARG A 25 16.17 -14.27 33.58
C ARG A 25 15.20 -13.09 33.53
N ASN A 26 15.32 -12.23 32.51
CA ASN A 26 14.42 -11.08 32.32
C ASN A 26 13.21 -11.42 31.44
N ALA A 27 13.01 -12.70 31.11
CA ALA A 27 11.87 -13.12 30.31
C ALA A 27 10.68 -13.42 31.21
N LEU A 28 9.50 -12.93 30.82
CA LEU A 28 8.24 -13.34 31.42
C LEU A 28 8.11 -14.86 31.36
N SER A 29 7.80 -15.45 32.51
CA SER A 29 7.36 -16.83 32.66
C SER A 29 6.08 -17.08 31.87
N GLU A 30 5.77 -18.35 31.65
CA GLU A 30 4.56 -18.70 30.91
C GLU A 30 3.27 -18.28 31.65
N ALA A 31 3.29 -18.32 33.00
CA ALA A 31 2.18 -17.84 33.81
C ALA A 31 1.95 -16.33 33.63
N GLU A 32 3.03 -15.53 33.65
CA GLU A 32 2.94 -14.08 33.42
C GLU A 32 2.48 -13.75 32.00
N ARG A 33 2.92 -14.52 30.98
CA ARG A 33 2.46 -14.33 29.60
C ARG A 33 0.97 -14.60 29.44
N ARG A 34 0.47 -15.67 30.08
CA ARG A 34 -0.98 -15.97 30.10
C ARG A 34 -1.77 -14.88 30.80
N TYR A 35 -1.25 -14.37 31.92
CA TYR A 35 -1.86 -13.23 32.61
C TYR A 35 -1.95 -12.00 31.72
N VAL A 36 -0.86 -11.61 31.04
CA VAL A 36 -0.87 -10.49 30.09
C VAL A 36 -1.87 -10.71 28.97
N ALA A 37 -1.93 -11.91 28.38
CA ALA A 37 -2.90 -12.22 27.33
C ALA A 37 -4.35 -12.14 27.84
N ALA A 38 -4.64 -12.64 29.04
CA ALA A 38 -5.95 -12.57 29.65
C ALA A 38 -6.39 -11.13 29.92
N VAL A 39 -5.48 -10.28 30.43
CA VAL A 39 -5.75 -8.85 30.62
C VAL A 39 -6.03 -8.18 29.27
N LEU A 40 -5.21 -8.39 28.25
CA LEU A 40 -5.40 -7.78 26.92
C LEU A 40 -6.70 -8.24 26.22
N CYS A 41 -7.30 -9.35 26.64
CA CYS A 41 -8.53 -9.91 26.08
C CYS A 41 -9.73 -9.80 27.04
N CYS A 42 -9.62 -9.07 28.15
CA CYS A 42 -10.75 -8.87 29.05
C CYS A 42 -11.77 -7.91 28.43
N GLU A 43 -13.02 -7.99 28.89
CA GLU A 43 -14.12 -7.18 28.37
C GLU A 43 -13.82 -5.68 28.41
N ARG A 44 -13.17 -5.21 29.49
CA ARG A 44 -12.75 -3.82 29.67
C ARG A 44 -11.85 -3.29 28.55
N PHE A 45 -11.07 -4.15 27.90
CA PHE A 45 -10.07 -3.79 26.90
C PHE A 45 -10.36 -4.35 25.49
N ALA A 46 -11.52 -4.98 25.29
CA ALA A 46 -11.86 -5.70 24.07
C ALA A 46 -11.74 -4.85 22.78
N ASP A 47 -12.07 -3.56 22.85
CA ASP A 47 -12.07 -2.63 21.73
C ASP A 47 -10.89 -1.63 21.74
N LEU A 48 -9.90 -1.85 22.60
CA LEU A 48 -8.74 -0.96 22.70
C LEU A 48 -7.53 -1.54 21.98
N ALA A 49 -6.77 -0.66 21.33
CA ALA A 49 -5.45 -1.02 20.81
C ALA A 49 -4.47 -1.23 21.97
N VAL A 50 -3.50 -2.13 21.79
CA VAL A 50 -2.46 -2.44 22.80
C VAL A 50 -1.78 -1.21 23.40
N PRO A 51 -1.41 -0.15 22.63
CA PRO A 51 -0.85 1.06 23.21
C PRO A 51 -1.81 1.79 24.17
N GLN A 52 -3.12 1.78 23.89
CA GLN A 52 -4.13 2.41 24.75
C GLN A 52 -4.33 1.62 26.04
N VAL A 53 -4.31 0.28 25.96
CA VAL A 53 -4.34 -0.57 27.14
C VAL A 53 -3.11 -0.33 28.01
N PHE A 54 -1.93 -0.24 27.39
CA PHE A 54 -0.67 0.03 28.07
C PHE A 54 -0.68 1.37 28.82
N THR A 55 -1.16 2.46 28.20
CA THR A 55 -1.22 3.77 28.87
C THR A 55 -2.19 3.76 30.04
N ARG A 56 -3.39 3.17 29.88
CA ARG A 56 -4.37 3.09 30.97
C ARG A 56 -3.85 2.31 32.18
N LEU A 57 -3.18 1.19 31.93
CA LEU A 57 -2.56 0.41 33.00
C LEU A 57 -1.45 1.19 33.71
N LEU A 58 -0.67 1.99 32.97
CA LEU A 58 0.33 2.87 33.58
C LEU A 58 -0.31 3.99 34.41
N ASP A 59 -1.40 4.58 33.94
CA ASP A 59 -2.17 5.59 34.71
C ASP A 59 -2.72 4.97 36.01
N GLU A 60 -3.02 3.67 36.01
CA GLU A 60 -3.42 2.86 37.17
C GLU A 60 -2.23 2.36 38.02
N GLY A 61 -0.99 2.76 37.69
CA GLY A 61 0.22 2.35 38.41
C GLY A 61 0.65 0.90 38.15
N THR A 62 0.07 0.22 37.16
CA THR A 62 0.34 -1.18 36.84
C THR A 62 1.24 -1.29 35.61
N TYR A 63 2.48 -1.74 35.82
CA TYR A 63 3.40 -2.11 34.74
C TYR A 63 3.53 -3.62 34.62
N MET A 64 3.08 -4.20 33.49
CA MET A 64 3.28 -5.63 33.19
C MET A 64 4.53 -5.88 32.34
N CYS A 65 4.63 -5.21 31.19
CA CYS A 65 5.75 -5.33 30.27
C CYS A 65 5.68 -4.25 29.17
N SER A 66 6.70 -4.17 28.32
CA SER A 66 6.69 -3.24 27.17
C SER A 66 5.58 -3.56 26.16
N VAL A 67 5.07 -2.54 25.46
CA VAL A 67 4.12 -2.67 24.33
C VAL A 67 4.61 -3.67 23.28
N SER A 68 5.91 -3.68 22.99
CA SER A 68 6.51 -4.64 22.05
C SER A 68 6.37 -6.09 22.53
N THR A 69 6.51 -6.32 23.84
CA THR A 69 6.33 -7.63 24.47
C THR A 69 4.87 -8.07 24.41
N MET A 70 3.92 -7.16 24.69
CA MET A 70 2.49 -7.42 24.55
C MET A 70 2.12 -7.90 23.14
N TYR A 71 2.60 -7.20 22.10
CA TYR A 71 2.38 -7.64 20.71
C TYR A 71 3.05 -8.97 20.37
N ARG A 72 4.23 -9.28 20.93
CA ARG A 72 4.87 -10.59 20.74
C ARG A 72 4.02 -11.71 21.35
N ILE A 73 3.43 -11.48 22.52
CA ILE A 73 2.53 -12.44 23.18
C ILE A 73 1.27 -12.65 22.33
N LEU A 74 0.61 -11.58 21.88
CA LEU A 74 -0.60 -11.70 21.04
C LEU A 74 -0.31 -12.39 19.69
N ARG A 75 0.83 -12.11 19.07
CA ARG A 75 1.25 -12.79 17.83
C ARG A 75 1.52 -14.28 18.05
N ALA A 76 2.18 -14.64 19.16
CA ALA A 76 2.43 -16.03 19.52
C ALA A 76 1.12 -16.82 19.75
N ASN A 77 0.05 -16.14 20.17
CA ASN A 77 -1.29 -16.71 20.37
C ASN A 77 -2.22 -16.55 19.14
N ALA A 78 -1.72 -16.08 17.99
CA ALA A 78 -2.51 -15.80 16.78
C ALA A 78 -3.69 -14.82 17.00
N GLN A 79 -3.61 -13.94 18.00
CA GLN A 79 -4.65 -12.97 18.37
C GLN A 79 -4.52 -11.62 17.66
N VAL A 80 -3.45 -11.42 16.88
CA VAL A 80 -3.29 -10.28 15.97
C VAL A 80 -3.53 -10.76 14.54
N ARG A 81 -4.70 -10.45 13.99
CA ARG A 81 -5.05 -10.72 12.60
C ARG A 81 -5.61 -9.48 11.93
N GLU A 82 -5.42 -9.38 10.62
CA GLU A 82 -6.13 -8.39 9.80
C GLU A 82 -7.64 -8.67 9.94
N ARG A 83 -8.36 -7.74 10.56
CA ARG A 83 -9.80 -7.86 10.80
C ARG A 83 -10.62 -7.18 9.70
N ARG A 84 -10.00 -6.32 8.88
CA ARG A 84 -10.70 -5.64 7.79
C ARG A 84 -11.05 -6.65 6.71
N ARG A 85 -12.29 -6.57 6.22
CA ARG A 85 -12.73 -7.26 5.01
C ARG A 85 -12.12 -6.56 3.79
N LEU A 86 -10.84 -6.81 3.54
CA LEU A 86 -10.13 -6.26 2.39
C LEU A 86 -10.57 -6.98 1.12
N VAL A 87 -11.00 -6.22 0.12
CA VAL A 87 -11.30 -6.75 -1.21
C VAL A 87 -9.98 -7.17 -1.85
N ARG A 88 -9.84 -8.45 -2.19
CA ARG A 88 -8.71 -8.96 -2.96
C ARG A 88 -9.10 -8.97 -4.44
N HIS A 89 -8.63 -7.98 -5.20
CA HIS A 89 -8.81 -7.97 -6.64
C HIS A 89 -7.80 -8.92 -7.30
N PRO A 90 -8.22 -9.88 -8.13
CA PRO A 90 -7.32 -10.67 -8.95
C PRO A 90 -6.46 -9.74 -9.82
N ALA A 91 -5.21 -10.11 -10.06
CA ALA A 91 -4.37 -9.37 -10.98
C ALA A 91 -4.93 -9.53 -12.41
N HIS A 92 -5.51 -8.47 -12.97
CA HIS A 92 -5.92 -8.47 -14.36
C HIS A 92 -4.69 -8.42 -15.27
N GLU A 93 -4.65 -9.28 -16.28
CA GLU A 93 -3.61 -9.24 -17.30
C GLU A 93 -3.78 -7.95 -18.11
N LYS A 94 -2.77 -7.07 -18.09
CA LYS A 94 -2.85 -5.79 -18.82
C LYS A 94 -2.60 -6.07 -20.30
N PRO A 95 -3.51 -5.69 -21.22
CA PRO A 95 -3.26 -5.85 -22.65
C PRO A 95 -2.01 -5.06 -23.04
N ARG A 96 -1.08 -5.71 -23.75
CA ARG A 96 0.15 -5.10 -24.25
C ARG A 96 0.02 -4.94 -25.76
N LEU A 97 -0.23 -3.72 -26.22
CA LEU A 97 -0.14 -3.39 -27.64
C LEU A 97 1.27 -2.88 -27.95
N VAL A 98 1.76 -3.21 -29.14
CA VAL A 98 3.05 -2.78 -29.67
C VAL A 98 2.80 -2.13 -31.03
N ALA A 99 3.35 -0.94 -31.26
CA ALA A 99 3.37 -0.30 -32.57
C ALA A 99 4.80 -0.34 -33.13
N ASN A 100 4.93 -0.83 -34.36
CA ASN A 100 6.19 -0.88 -35.11
C ASN A 100 6.26 0.20 -36.22
N ALA A 101 5.16 0.91 -36.44
CA ALA A 101 5.06 2.01 -37.39
C ALA A 101 4.00 3.04 -36.90
N PRO A 102 4.03 4.28 -37.42
CA PRO A 102 2.95 5.24 -37.19
C PRO A 102 1.60 4.67 -37.65
N ARG A 103 0.52 5.15 -37.03
CA ARG A 103 -0.89 4.79 -37.32
C ARG A 103 -1.23 3.32 -37.10
N GLN A 104 -0.57 2.67 -36.14
CA GLN A 104 -0.94 1.31 -35.72
C GLN A 104 -1.72 1.31 -34.41
N VAL A 105 -1.24 2.07 -33.42
CA VAL A 105 -1.84 2.15 -32.10
C VAL A 105 -1.92 3.61 -31.67
N LEU A 106 -3.14 4.04 -31.36
CA LEU A 106 -3.45 5.35 -30.85
C LEU A 106 -3.79 5.23 -29.35
N THR A 107 -3.34 6.20 -28.58
CA THR A 107 -3.73 6.42 -27.19
C THR A 107 -4.52 7.72 -27.12
N TRP A 108 -5.50 7.78 -26.24
CA TRP A 108 -6.20 9.02 -25.95
C TRP A 108 -6.26 9.30 -24.45
N ASP A 109 -6.39 10.56 -24.10
CA ASP A 109 -6.54 11.01 -22.71
C ASP A 109 -7.51 12.19 -22.60
N ILE A 110 -8.05 12.38 -21.41
CA ILE A 110 -8.89 13.53 -21.07
C ILE A 110 -8.20 14.36 -19.98
N THR A 111 -7.64 15.49 -20.37
CA THR A 111 -6.98 16.43 -19.45
C THR A 111 -7.92 17.58 -19.08
N LYS A 112 -7.97 17.95 -17.79
CA LYS A 112 -8.70 19.15 -17.33
C LYS A 112 -7.86 20.40 -17.55
N LEU A 113 -8.39 21.35 -18.31
CA LEU A 113 -7.77 22.64 -18.55
C LEU A 113 -8.41 23.71 -17.66
N PRO A 114 -7.63 24.49 -16.90
CA PRO A 114 -8.17 25.64 -16.18
C PRO A 114 -8.61 26.73 -17.17
N SER A 115 -9.70 27.41 -16.84
CA SER A 115 -10.09 28.64 -17.54
C SER A 115 -9.57 29.88 -16.80
N SER A 116 -9.84 31.07 -17.35
CA SER A 116 -9.60 32.35 -16.67
C SER A 116 -10.48 32.57 -15.45
N VAL A 117 -11.58 31.80 -15.30
CA VAL A 117 -12.50 31.88 -14.17
C VAL A 117 -12.20 30.75 -13.18
N LYS A 118 -11.95 31.12 -11.92
CA LYS A 118 -11.65 30.16 -10.85
C LYS A 118 -12.80 29.15 -10.70
N GLY A 119 -12.46 27.87 -10.64
CA GLY A 119 -13.43 26.78 -10.50
C GLY A 119 -14.09 26.34 -11.80
N VAL A 120 -13.84 27.05 -12.91
CA VAL A 120 -14.32 26.66 -14.23
C VAL A 120 -13.20 25.97 -15.00
N TYR A 121 -13.47 24.76 -15.45
CA TYR A 121 -12.53 23.90 -16.18
C TYR A 121 -13.16 23.41 -17.48
N PHE A 122 -12.33 23.22 -18.49
CA PHE A 122 -12.67 22.51 -19.71
C PHE A 122 -12.03 21.11 -19.70
N SER A 123 -12.54 20.23 -20.54
CA SER A 123 -11.98 18.90 -20.77
C SER A 123 -11.39 18.89 -22.17
N LEU A 124 -10.07 18.79 -22.26
CA LEU A 124 -9.36 18.55 -23.51
C LEU A 124 -9.29 17.03 -23.73
N LEU A 125 -9.88 16.58 -24.82
CA LEU A 125 -9.68 15.22 -25.32
C LEU A 125 -8.56 15.28 -26.35
N VAL A 126 -7.52 14.47 -26.18
CA VAL A 126 -6.41 14.37 -27.13
C VAL A 126 -6.23 12.91 -27.52
N MET A 127 -5.95 12.67 -28.80
CA MET A 127 -5.52 11.38 -29.32
C MET A 127 -4.14 11.53 -29.95
N ILE A 128 -3.23 10.63 -29.57
CA ILE A 128 -1.82 10.64 -29.91
C ILE A 128 -1.44 9.27 -30.47
N ASP A 129 -0.65 9.25 -31.52
CA ASP A 129 -0.03 8.03 -32.03
C ASP A 129 1.17 7.62 -31.15
N ILE A 130 1.20 6.37 -30.68
CA ILE A 130 2.22 5.95 -29.69
C ILE A 130 3.64 5.88 -30.29
N PHE A 131 3.75 5.63 -31.60
CA PHE A 131 5.03 5.43 -32.28
C PHE A 131 5.67 6.77 -32.66
N SER A 132 4.93 7.60 -33.40
CA SER A 132 5.39 8.90 -33.91
C SER A 132 5.26 10.04 -32.90
N ARG A 133 4.48 9.86 -31.83
CA ARG A 133 4.10 10.91 -30.86
C ARG A 133 3.27 12.05 -31.46
N TYR A 134 2.76 11.89 -32.67
CA TYR A 134 1.95 12.91 -33.34
C TYR A 134 0.55 13.00 -32.75
N VAL A 135 0.04 14.23 -32.57
CA VAL A 135 -1.34 14.48 -32.16
C VAL A 135 -2.25 14.33 -33.38
N VAL A 136 -2.97 13.22 -33.45
CA VAL A 136 -3.87 12.87 -34.57
C VAL A 136 -5.23 13.54 -34.45
N GLY A 137 -5.64 13.92 -33.24
CA GLY A 137 -6.90 14.62 -33.02
C GLY A 137 -6.97 15.24 -31.64
N TRP A 138 -7.68 16.35 -31.53
CA TRP A 138 -8.00 16.96 -30.25
C TRP A 138 -9.33 17.72 -30.31
N THR A 139 -9.98 17.87 -29.17
CA THR A 139 -11.15 18.75 -29.00
C THR A 139 -11.26 19.23 -27.56
N ILE A 140 -11.84 20.41 -27.36
CA ILE A 140 -12.07 20.98 -26.03
C ILE A 140 -13.57 21.12 -25.82
N VAL A 141 -14.06 20.55 -24.72
CA VAL A 141 -15.48 20.59 -24.34
C VAL A 141 -15.64 21.05 -22.90
N ARG A 142 -16.78 21.67 -22.57
CA ARG A 142 -17.06 22.09 -21.18
C ARG A 142 -17.07 20.90 -20.22
N ARG A 143 -17.72 19.80 -20.63
CA ARG A 143 -17.79 18.56 -19.87
C ARG A 143 -17.66 17.38 -20.84
N ALA A 144 -16.66 16.53 -20.61
CA ALA A 144 -16.57 15.26 -21.31
C ALA A 144 -17.63 14.29 -20.78
N ASN A 145 -18.25 13.55 -21.70
CA ASN A 145 -19.11 12.40 -21.42
C ASN A 145 -18.80 11.29 -22.44
N ALA A 146 -19.45 10.14 -22.28
CA ALA A 146 -19.20 8.97 -23.12
C ALA A 146 -19.56 9.24 -24.59
N GLU A 147 -20.65 9.99 -24.84
CA GLU A 147 -21.13 10.30 -26.19
C GLU A 147 -20.13 11.17 -26.95
N ILE A 148 -19.65 12.25 -26.32
CA ILE A 148 -18.65 13.15 -26.88
C ILE A 148 -17.33 12.42 -27.11
N ALA A 149 -16.90 11.57 -26.19
CA ALA A 149 -15.67 10.80 -26.33
C ALA A 149 -15.77 9.81 -27.51
N ALA A 150 -16.89 9.10 -27.64
CA ALA A 150 -17.13 8.17 -28.73
C ALA A 150 -17.19 8.89 -30.09
N GLU A 151 -17.83 10.05 -30.16
CA GLU A 151 -17.87 10.87 -31.38
C GLU A 151 -16.49 11.41 -31.76
N PHE A 152 -15.73 11.91 -30.79
CA PHE A 152 -14.34 12.33 -30.98
C PHE A 152 -13.49 11.20 -31.57
N ILE A 153 -13.51 10.01 -30.96
CA ILE A 153 -12.75 8.85 -31.43
C ILE A 153 -13.16 8.49 -32.87
N ARG A 154 -14.46 8.40 -33.16
CA ARG A 154 -14.97 8.10 -34.50
C ARG A 154 -14.50 9.15 -35.52
N ALA A 155 -14.62 10.43 -35.20
CA ALA A 155 -14.25 11.52 -36.10
C ALA A 155 -12.75 11.53 -36.39
N THR A 156 -11.89 11.23 -35.40
CA THR A 156 -10.44 11.13 -35.59
C THR A 156 -10.06 9.94 -36.46
N LEU A 157 -10.64 8.75 -36.21
CA LEU A 157 -10.36 7.56 -37.02
C LEU A 157 -10.81 7.70 -38.49
N LEU A 158 -11.93 8.41 -38.74
CA LEU A 158 -12.39 8.68 -40.11
C LEU A 158 -11.42 9.57 -40.92
N ARG A 159 -10.70 10.46 -40.25
CA ARG A 159 -9.73 11.36 -40.91
C ARG A 159 -8.40 10.67 -41.20
N ASP A 160 -7.98 9.79 -40.28
CA ASP A 160 -6.59 9.31 -40.22
C ASP A 160 -6.41 7.82 -40.56
N GLY A 161 -7.51 7.10 -40.80
CA GLY A 161 -7.52 5.66 -41.14
C GLY A 161 -7.79 4.74 -39.94
N THR A 162 -8.01 3.45 -40.21
CA THR A 162 -8.30 2.44 -39.19
C THR A 162 -7.05 2.09 -38.37
N CYS A 163 -7.08 2.44 -37.08
CA CYS A 163 -6.03 2.14 -36.10
C CYS A 163 -6.63 1.45 -34.86
N GLN A 164 -5.82 0.73 -34.09
CA GLN A 164 -6.23 0.28 -32.76
C GLN A 164 -6.19 1.46 -31.78
N VAL A 165 -7.21 1.58 -30.92
CA VAL A 165 -7.30 2.65 -29.91
C VAL A 165 -7.29 2.02 -28.51
N ILE A 166 -6.46 2.56 -27.61
CA ILE A 166 -6.42 2.25 -26.16
C ILE A 166 -6.94 3.44 -25.39
#